data_AF-A0A1H0S6D7-F1
#
_entry.id   AF-A0A1H0S6D7-F1
#
_cell.length_a   1.000
_cell.length_b   1.000
_cell.length_c   1.000
_cell.angle_alpha   90.00
_cell.angle_beta   90.00
_cell.angle_gamma   90.00
#
_symmetry.space_group_name_H-M   'P 1'
#
loop_
_entity.id
_entity.type
_entity.pdbx_description
1 polymer ?
#
loop_
_entity_poly.entity_id
_entity_poly.type
_entity_poly.pdbx_seq_one_letter_code
_entity_poly.pdbx_strand_id
1 'polypeptide(L)'
;MAAGKNIAKGALMSTAYCASFLLAWHCSMDQWYLPAGLRAATLLFMPYRLWPYLLAGDAAALLTIRVPMVERGASPLWAYASPFLLMPYVALAVHAARRHLPRLLDQEYLLLPLSLALALWSTLCNVAMNVTLKGYTALTPMEALARYWLGDYLGMLMFILPSLLWLRRKEPGITRPRLPRDVLLSCGAVVALFLVAGTTHDHLSHQMLMAMMVVPAIVLTLLHGWRGAAVGVVLANVAIGIMLPDAMTLAAYHAEAFRVQVALAGAATGLFVFGSRLSMAFERAGRFRHERQEALQFAQASYLQAERTLRRRVVEYSDLTVHMNKLRKDIVAHLRARGQHAAAMEMTRSGVIQAQLLDEYVTALYPLGIETHGLFETFRSVAMSNLCDTEFRCRLRGDPMRLSLGLQLVAYRCVLNVVETLPAAKRHLLKARVWRAGNRQGIVVCVVADASPLDRQRPMARDADWELAARLKVHGGTCRRRHAYSLSFLVSESVGEGLSLRR
;
A
#
# COMPACT_ATOMS: atom_id res chain seq x y z
N MET A 1 22.78 25.00 -37.20
CA MET A 1 22.57 25.63 -35.88
C MET A 1 22.19 24.65 -34.76
N ALA A 2 21.35 23.64 -34.97
CA ALA A 2 20.94 22.69 -33.91
C ALA A 2 22.09 21.84 -33.33
N ALA A 3 23.06 21.42 -34.17
CA ALA A 3 24.23 20.64 -33.73
C ALA A 3 25.17 21.45 -32.80
N GLY A 4 25.44 22.72 -33.12
CA GLY A 4 26.27 23.59 -32.28
C GLY A 4 25.66 23.86 -30.90
N LYS A 5 24.33 23.99 -30.81
CA LYS A 5 23.61 24.13 -29.54
C LYS A 5 23.72 22.87 -28.67
N ASN A 6 23.78 21.68 -29.28
CA ASN A 6 23.96 20.42 -28.54
C ASN A 6 25.40 20.25 -28.03
N ILE A 7 26.40 20.67 -28.81
CA ILE A 7 27.81 20.65 -28.40
C ILE A 7 28.05 21.64 -27.26
N ALA A 8 27.52 22.86 -27.35
CA ALA A 8 27.63 23.87 -26.29
C ALA A 8 27.00 23.39 -24.97
N LYS A 9 25.82 22.73 -25.05
CA LYS A 9 25.18 22.11 -23.87
C LYS A 9 26.03 20.98 -23.29
N GLY A 10 26.64 20.15 -24.13
CA GLY A 10 27.52 19.07 -23.69
C GLY A 10 28.81 19.59 -23.03
N ALA A 11 29.41 20.64 -23.59
CA ALA A 11 30.57 21.32 -22.99
C ALA A 11 30.23 21.95 -21.63
N LEU A 12 29.06 22.60 -21.53
CA LEU A 12 28.57 23.13 -20.25
C LEU A 12 28.30 22.02 -19.22
N MET A 13 27.82 20.87 -19.65
CA MET A 13 27.65 19.71 -18.78
C MET A 13 29.00 19.13 -18.31
N SER A 14 29.99 19.05 -19.20
CA SER A 14 31.34 18.59 -18.87
C SER A 14 32.02 19.51 -17.86
N THR A 15 31.93 20.83 -18.05
CA THR A 15 32.46 21.82 -17.12
C THR A 15 31.75 21.80 -15.77
N ALA A 16 30.41 21.69 -15.75
CA ALA A 16 29.66 21.53 -14.52
C ALA A 16 30.00 20.24 -13.77
N TYR A 17 30.19 19.12 -14.49
CA TYR A 17 30.64 17.86 -13.91
C TYR A 17 32.04 17.99 -13.32
N CYS A 18 32.99 18.60 -14.04
CA CYS A 18 34.36 18.83 -13.57
C CYS A 18 34.36 19.67 -12.28
N ALA A 19 33.63 20.77 -12.24
CA ALA A 19 33.50 21.61 -11.04
C ALA A 19 32.90 20.83 -9.86
N SER A 20 31.85 20.02 -10.11
CA SER A 20 31.22 19.18 -9.09
C SER A 20 32.18 18.10 -8.57
N PHE A 21 32.99 17.51 -9.46
CA PHE A 21 34.00 16.52 -9.10
C PHE A 21 35.07 17.14 -8.21
N LEU A 22 35.59 18.31 -8.57
CA LEU A 22 36.60 19.00 -7.77
C LEU A 22 36.03 19.40 -6.41
N LEU A 23 34.81 19.91 -6.35
CA LEU A 23 34.17 20.25 -5.08
C LEU A 23 33.98 19.00 -4.20
N ALA A 24 33.51 17.90 -4.78
CA ALA A 24 33.40 16.62 -4.08
C ALA A 24 34.76 16.10 -3.61
N TRP A 25 35.82 16.30 -4.39
CA TRP A 25 37.19 15.93 -4.02
C TRP A 25 37.74 16.78 -2.87
N HIS A 26 37.46 18.09 -2.83
CA HIS A 26 37.87 18.94 -1.69
C HIS A 26 37.16 18.55 -0.39
N CYS A 27 35.93 18.01 -0.48
CA CYS A 27 35.20 17.49 0.67
C CYS A 27 35.47 16.00 0.96
N SER A 28 36.35 15.35 0.19
CA SER A 28 36.60 13.92 0.25
C SER A 28 37.75 13.59 1.19
N MET A 29 37.68 12.39 1.79
CA MET A 29 38.78 11.78 2.56
C MET A 29 39.14 10.42 1.94
N ASP A 30 40.31 9.86 2.26
CA ASP A 30 40.70 8.52 1.77
C ASP A 30 39.70 7.42 2.18
N GLN A 31 39.05 7.60 3.34
CA GLN A 31 38.01 6.70 3.85
C GLN A 31 36.58 7.12 3.45
N TRP A 32 36.41 8.24 2.74
CA TRP A 32 35.12 8.77 2.30
C TRP A 32 35.27 9.46 0.93
N TYR A 33 35.40 8.66 -0.12
CA TYR A 33 35.71 9.14 -1.46
C TYR A 33 34.45 9.50 -2.26
N LEU A 34 34.00 10.74 -2.09
CA LEU A 34 32.80 11.30 -2.73
C LEU A 34 32.83 11.26 -4.28
N PRO A 35 33.96 11.50 -4.97
CA PRO A 35 33.97 11.50 -6.43
C PRO A 35 33.60 10.14 -7.06
N ALA A 36 33.89 9.00 -6.40
CA ALA A 36 33.42 7.70 -6.87
C ALA A 36 31.89 7.61 -6.91
N GLY A 37 31.21 8.23 -5.93
CA GLY A 37 29.76 8.26 -5.92
C GLY A 37 29.15 9.16 -6.98
N LEU A 38 29.77 10.32 -7.25
CA LEU A 38 29.37 11.18 -8.36
C LEU A 38 29.49 10.45 -9.70
N ARG A 39 30.62 9.75 -9.94
CA ARG A 39 30.82 8.90 -11.12
C ARG A 39 29.75 7.82 -11.24
N ALA A 40 29.55 7.04 -10.18
CA ALA A 40 28.60 5.94 -10.20
C ALA A 40 27.17 6.44 -10.40
N ALA A 41 26.74 7.51 -9.72
CA ALA A 41 25.40 8.07 -9.87
C ALA A 41 25.17 8.65 -11.27
N THR A 42 26.11 9.43 -11.80
CA THR A 42 25.97 9.99 -13.15
C THR A 42 25.96 8.89 -14.21
N LEU A 43 26.85 7.91 -14.14
CA LEU A 43 26.86 6.76 -15.04
C LEU A 43 25.64 5.86 -14.86
N LEU A 44 25.05 5.76 -13.67
CA LEU A 44 23.91 4.88 -13.37
C LEU A 44 22.56 5.52 -13.69
N PHE A 45 22.41 6.84 -13.64
CA PHE A 45 21.13 7.51 -13.91
C PHE A 45 21.09 8.32 -15.21
N MET A 46 22.23 8.75 -15.79
CA MET A 46 22.23 9.55 -17.03
C MET A 46 22.15 8.69 -18.30
N PRO A 47 21.51 9.17 -19.39
CA PRO A 47 21.43 8.46 -20.66
C PRO A 47 22.81 8.32 -21.33
N TYR A 48 23.00 7.23 -22.09
CA TYR A 48 24.27 6.92 -22.78
C TYR A 48 24.79 8.03 -23.69
N ARG A 49 23.89 8.89 -24.22
CA ARG A 49 24.24 10.02 -25.09
C ARG A 49 25.10 11.08 -24.40
N LEU A 50 25.03 11.17 -23.07
CA LEU A 50 25.76 12.17 -22.28
C LEU A 50 27.11 11.66 -21.76
N TRP A 51 27.37 10.34 -21.90
CA TRP A 51 28.58 9.73 -21.37
C TRP A 51 29.87 10.34 -21.93
N PRO A 52 30.03 10.63 -23.23
CA PRO A 52 31.26 11.24 -23.73
C PRO A 52 31.61 12.58 -23.06
N TYR A 53 30.58 13.38 -22.76
CA TYR A 53 30.77 14.66 -22.06
C TYR A 53 31.16 14.47 -20.58
N LEU A 54 30.60 13.45 -19.93
CA LEU A 54 30.98 13.07 -18.56
C LEU A 54 32.43 12.55 -18.51
N LEU A 55 32.83 11.70 -19.47
CA LEU A 55 34.20 11.18 -19.58
C LEU A 55 35.21 12.32 -19.75
N ALA A 56 34.90 13.30 -20.60
CA ALA A 56 35.75 14.47 -20.81
C ALA A 56 35.88 15.32 -19.53
N GLY A 57 34.78 15.53 -18.81
CA GLY A 57 34.80 16.28 -17.55
C GLY A 57 35.56 15.56 -16.44
N ASP A 58 35.45 14.23 -16.36
CA ASP A 58 36.17 13.41 -15.38
C ASP A 58 37.68 13.40 -15.64
N ALA A 59 38.08 13.23 -16.91
CA ALA A 59 39.48 13.30 -17.30
C ALA A 59 40.07 14.68 -17.00
N ALA A 60 39.34 15.76 -17.28
CA ALA A 60 39.77 17.12 -16.95
C ALA A 60 39.98 17.32 -15.44
N ALA A 61 39.05 16.84 -14.61
CA ALA A 61 39.15 16.96 -13.16
C ALA A 61 40.27 16.08 -12.56
N LEU A 62 40.50 14.89 -13.10
CA LEU A 62 41.62 14.04 -12.66
C LEU A 62 42.98 14.59 -13.10
N LEU A 63 43.07 15.22 -14.27
CA LEU A 63 44.31 15.85 -14.74
C LEU A 63 44.74 16.98 -13.80
N THR A 64 43.82 17.83 -13.33
CA THR A 64 44.15 18.91 -12.39
C THR A 64 44.66 18.38 -11.05
N ILE A 65 44.24 17.19 -10.64
CA ILE A 65 44.68 16.55 -9.39
C ILE A 65 46.01 15.78 -9.58
N ARG A 66 46.16 15.02 -10.68
CA ARG A 66 47.29 14.10 -10.88
C ARG A 66 48.52 14.75 -11.52
N VAL A 67 48.37 15.78 -12.34
CA VAL A 67 49.52 16.46 -12.99
C VAL A 67 50.47 17.10 -11.97
N PRO A 68 50.00 17.82 -10.93
CA PRO A 68 50.89 18.38 -9.90
C PRO A 68 51.65 17.30 -9.10
N MET A 69 51.21 16.05 -9.13
CA MET A 69 51.92 14.96 -8.44
C MET A 69 53.17 14.48 -9.20
N VAL A 70 53.31 14.84 -10.48
CA VAL A 70 54.55 14.56 -11.25
C VAL A 70 55.73 15.29 -10.61
N GLU A 71 55.53 16.54 -10.20
CA GLU A 71 56.53 17.34 -9.48
C GLU A 71 56.93 16.74 -8.13
N ARG A 72 56.06 15.88 -7.57
CA ARG A 72 56.28 15.15 -6.30
C ARG A 72 56.90 13.76 -6.51
N GLY A 73 57.35 13.44 -7.72
CA GLY A 73 58.04 12.19 -8.05
C GLY A 73 57.15 11.08 -8.63
N ALA A 74 55.90 11.37 -9.00
CA ALA A 74 55.05 10.41 -9.69
C ALA A 74 55.44 10.22 -11.16
N SER A 75 55.19 9.03 -11.70
CA SER A 75 55.35 8.72 -13.13
C SER A 75 54.52 9.68 -14.01
N PRO A 76 55.13 10.37 -14.99
CA PRO A 76 54.40 11.22 -15.95
C PRO A 76 53.34 10.41 -16.73
N LEU A 77 53.68 9.17 -17.09
CA LEU A 77 52.79 8.28 -17.84
C LEU A 77 51.54 7.94 -17.02
N TRP A 78 51.67 7.73 -15.71
CA TRP A 78 50.52 7.60 -14.82
C TRP A 78 49.68 8.87 -14.79
N ALA A 79 50.30 10.05 -14.59
CA ALA A 79 49.57 11.30 -14.40
C ALA A 79 48.72 11.70 -15.63
N TYR A 80 49.22 11.46 -16.85
CA TYR A 80 48.51 11.82 -18.08
C TYR A 80 47.61 10.71 -18.63
N ALA A 81 47.99 9.43 -18.52
CA ALA A 81 47.20 8.34 -19.12
C ALA A 81 46.03 7.89 -18.23
N SER A 82 46.26 7.80 -16.92
CA SER A 82 45.27 7.25 -15.99
C SER A 82 43.93 8.04 -15.91
N PRO A 83 43.88 9.39 -16.06
CA PRO A 83 42.62 10.14 -16.12
C PRO A 83 41.68 9.70 -17.24
N PHE A 84 42.24 9.38 -18.41
CA PHE A 84 41.45 8.96 -19.57
C PHE A 84 41.03 7.51 -19.49
N LEU A 85 41.69 6.70 -18.67
CA LEU A 85 41.43 5.27 -18.59
C LEU A 85 40.45 4.93 -17.46
N LEU A 86 40.56 5.58 -16.30
CA LEU A 86 39.82 5.17 -15.09
C LEU A 86 38.31 5.21 -15.28
N MET A 87 37.77 6.32 -15.77
CA MET A 87 36.33 6.49 -15.94
C MET A 87 35.74 5.55 -17.01
N PRO A 88 36.38 5.33 -18.18
CA PRO A 88 35.93 4.29 -19.12
C PRO A 88 35.85 2.88 -18.54
N TYR A 89 36.83 2.45 -17.72
CA TYR A 89 36.74 1.13 -17.08
C TYR A 89 35.58 1.01 -16.10
N VAL A 90 35.30 2.07 -15.33
CA VAL A 90 34.11 2.11 -14.46
C VAL A 90 32.83 2.12 -15.29
N ALA A 91 32.81 2.88 -16.39
CA ALA A 91 31.68 2.96 -17.31
C ALA A 91 31.37 1.60 -17.96
N LEU A 92 32.37 0.77 -18.26
CA LEU A 92 32.17 -0.60 -18.78
C LEU A 92 31.41 -1.47 -17.77
N ALA A 93 31.78 -1.43 -16.49
CA ALA A 93 31.08 -2.18 -15.45
C ALA A 93 29.63 -1.70 -15.27
N VAL A 94 29.40 -0.38 -15.28
CA VAL A 94 28.03 0.18 -15.22
C VAL A 94 27.23 -0.17 -16.48
N HIS A 95 27.85 -0.16 -17.66
CA HIS A 95 27.22 -0.57 -18.91
C HIS A 95 26.82 -2.05 -18.88
N ALA A 96 27.72 -2.92 -18.42
CA ALA A 96 27.42 -4.34 -18.24
C ALA A 96 26.26 -4.54 -17.24
N ALA A 97 26.29 -3.85 -16.10
CA ALA A 97 25.22 -3.91 -15.11
C ALA A 97 23.86 -3.48 -15.70
N ARG A 98 23.80 -2.35 -16.41
CA ARG A 98 22.58 -1.87 -17.07
C ARG A 98 22.10 -2.80 -18.19
N ARG A 99 23.02 -3.47 -18.89
CA ARG A 99 22.70 -4.40 -20.00
C ARG A 99 22.15 -5.73 -19.50
N HIS A 100 22.76 -6.29 -18.45
CA HIS A 100 22.35 -7.59 -17.89
C HIS A 100 21.16 -7.47 -16.92
N LEU A 101 20.91 -6.28 -16.35
CA LEU A 101 19.82 -6.03 -15.40
C LEU A 101 18.89 -4.93 -15.95
N PRO A 102 18.01 -5.24 -16.93
CA PRO A 102 17.15 -4.25 -17.59
C PRO A 102 16.14 -3.57 -16.65
N ARG A 103 15.90 -4.12 -15.45
CA ARG A 103 15.02 -3.58 -14.40
C ARG A 103 15.76 -3.18 -13.12
N LEU A 104 17.05 -2.87 -13.24
CA LEU A 104 17.90 -2.55 -12.09
C LEU A 104 17.34 -1.41 -11.23
N LEU A 105 16.73 -0.39 -11.85
CA LEU A 105 16.18 0.77 -11.14
C LEU A 105 14.86 0.45 -10.41
N ASP A 106 14.16 -0.60 -10.81
CA ASP A 106 12.92 -1.06 -10.16
C ASP A 106 13.22 -2.00 -8.99
N GLN A 107 14.37 -2.68 -9.03
CA GLN A 107 14.80 -3.66 -8.03
C GLN A 107 15.70 -3.01 -6.97
N GLU A 108 15.08 -2.32 -6.02
CA GLU A 108 15.75 -1.63 -4.90
C GLU A 108 16.80 -2.52 -4.22
N TYR A 109 16.43 -3.75 -3.85
CA TYR A 109 17.32 -4.67 -3.13
C TYR A 109 18.62 -5.00 -3.86
N LEU A 110 18.67 -4.82 -5.19
CA LEU A 110 19.84 -5.13 -6.01
C LEU A 110 20.78 -3.92 -6.19
N LEU A 111 20.30 -2.70 -5.93
CA LEU A 111 21.09 -1.49 -6.11
C LEU A 111 22.26 -1.39 -5.13
N LEU A 112 22.08 -1.79 -3.87
CA LEU A 112 23.18 -1.79 -2.89
C LEU A 112 24.26 -2.83 -3.16
N PRO A 113 23.96 -4.13 -3.36
CA PRO A 113 24.99 -5.10 -3.71
C PRO A 113 25.67 -4.75 -5.04
N LEU A 114 24.93 -4.14 -5.99
CA LEU A 114 25.56 -3.60 -7.19
C LEU A 114 26.52 -2.45 -6.86
N SER A 115 26.14 -1.48 -6.03
CA SER A 115 27.03 -0.38 -5.64
C SER A 115 28.28 -0.89 -4.92
N LEU A 116 28.16 -1.95 -4.11
CA LEU A 116 29.29 -2.60 -3.46
C LEU A 116 30.24 -3.25 -4.48
N ALA A 117 29.67 -3.94 -5.49
CA ALA A 117 30.44 -4.54 -6.58
C ALA A 117 31.09 -3.50 -7.50
N LEU A 118 30.39 -2.40 -7.80
CA LEU A 118 30.93 -1.28 -8.57
C LEU A 118 32.05 -0.56 -7.83
N ALA A 119 31.92 -0.38 -6.51
CA ALA A 119 33.00 0.15 -5.67
C ALA A 119 34.22 -0.77 -5.69
N LEU A 120 34.02 -2.10 -5.59
CA LEU A 120 35.10 -3.07 -5.68
C LEU A 120 35.80 -3.01 -7.04
N TRP A 121 35.04 -2.92 -8.12
CA TRP A 121 35.59 -2.78 -9.47
C TRP A 121 36.37 -1.48 -9.66
N SER A 122 35.79 -0.34 -9.26
CA SER A 122 36.43 0.98 -9.30
C SER A 122 37.78 0.97 -8.59
N THR A 123 37.82 0.41 -7.37
CA THR A 123 39.04 0.33 -6.59
C THR A 123 40.07 -0.62 -7.16
N LEU A 124 39.67 -1.80 -7.64
CA LEU A 124 40.56 -2.73 -8.34
C LEU A 124 41.19 -2.08 -9.57
N CYS A 125 40.41 -1.37 -10.39
CA CYS A 125 40.93 -0.64 -11.54
C CYS A 125 41.93 0.46 -11.12
N ASN A 126 41.62 1.21 -10.06
CA ASN A 126 42.50 2.26 -9.56
C ASN A 126 43.82 1.68 -9.03
N VAL A 127 43.77 0.63 -8.20
CA VAL A 127 44.96 -0.07 -7.68
C VAL A 127 45.78 -0.67 -8.82
N ALA A 128 45.14 -1.36 -9.78
CA ALA A 128 45.83 -1.94 -10.94
C ALA A 128 46.55 -0.88 -11.78
N MET A 129 45.93 0.29 -12.01
CA MET A 129 46.58 1.41 -12.70
C MET A 129 47.74 1.99 -11.91
N ASN A 130 47.61 2.11 -10.59
CA ASN A 130 48.68 2.61 -9.74
C ASN A 130 49.89 1.66 -9.77
N VAL A 131 49.67 0.34 -9.72
CA VAL A 131 50.75 -0.65 -9.80
C VAL A 131 51.39 -0.69 -11.20
N THR A 132 50.59 -0.76 -12.26
CA THR A 132 51.10 -0.92 -13.63
C THR A 132 51.80 0.32 -14.17
N LEU A 133 51.28 1.51 -13.87
CA LEU A 133 51.81 2.77 -14.40
C LEU A 133 52.81 3.44 -13.45
N LYS A 134 53.17 2.78 -12.34
CA LYS A 134 54.05 3.30 -11.26
C LYS A 134 53.51 4.62 -10.70
N GLY A 135 52.24 4.62 -10.32
CA GLY A 135 51.56 5.75 -9.67
C GLY A 135 52.08 6.00 -8.25
N TYR A 136 51.72 7.17 -7.71
CA TYR A 136 52.08 7.54 -6.35
C TYR A 136 51.13 6.89 -5.34
N THR A 137 51.61 5.93 -4.56
CA THR A 137 50.86 5.32 -3.46
C THR A 137 51.75 5.08 -2.25
N ALA A 138 51.42 5.68 -1.10
CA ALA A 138 52.12 5.45 0.17
C ALA A 138 51.69 4.15 0.88
N LEU A 139 50.64 3.47 0.37
CA LEU A 139 50.00 2.32 0.98
C LEU A 139 50.35 1.03 0.25
N THR A 140 50.40 -0.09 0.98
CA THR A 140 50.47 -1.42 0.38
C THR A 140 49.21 -1.68 -0.47
N PRO A 141 49.28 -2.43 -1.58
CA PRO A 141 48.12 -2.67 -2.44
C PRO A 141 46.91 -3.27 -1.70
N MET A 142 47.15 -4.10 -0.68
CA MET A 142 46.09 -4.73 0.11
C MET A 142 45.41 -3.74 1.07
N GLU A 143 46.17 -2.87 1.72
CA GLU A 143 45.61 -1.82 2.57
C GLU A 143 44.85 -0.77 1.76
N ALA A 144 45.39 -0.41 0.59
CA ALA A 144 44.71 0.47 -0.36
C ALA A 144 43.38 -0.12 -0.83
N LEU A 145 43.34 -1.43 -1.12
CA LEU A 145 42.11 -2.12 -1.51
C LEU A 145 41.04 -2.01 -0.41
N ALA A 146 41.36 -2.35 0.84
CA ALA A 146 40.38 -2.32 1.92
C ALA A 146 39.88 -0.90 2.25
N ARG A 147 40.79 0.08 2.30
CA ARG A 147 40.47 1.47 2.65
C ARG A 147 39.69 2.17 1.54
N TYR A 148 40.19 2.09 0.31
CA TYR A 148 39.52 2.73 -0.82
C TYR A 148 38.19 2.05 -1.13
N TRP A 149 38.05 0.74 -0.93
CA TRP A 149 36.79 0.05 -1.26
C TRP A 149 35.65 0.51 -0.35
N LEU A 150 35.92 0.64 0.95
CA LEU A 150 34.97 1.18 1.90
C LEU A 150 34.62 2.64 1.57
N GLY A 151 35.63 3.47 1.27
CA GLY A 151 35.45 4.87 0.93
C GLY A 151 34.65 5.08 -0.36
N ASP A 152 34.96 4.31 -1.42
CA ASP A 152 34.22 4.31 -2.68
C ASP A 152 32.77 3.87 -2.44
N TYR A 153 32.54 2.83 -1.63
CA TYR A 153 31.19 2.34 -1.34
C TYR A 153 30.34 3.38 -0.59
N LEU A 154 30.86 3.96 0.50
CA LEU A 154 30.15 5.00 1.26
C LEU A 154 29.95 6.28 0.43
N GLY A 155 30.93 6.63 -0.41
CA GLY A 155 30.81 7.71 -1.39
C GLY A 155 29.71 7.44 -2.41
N MET A 156 29.61 6.21 -2.93
CA MET A 156 28.53 5.78 -3.83
C MET A 156 27.15 5.91 -3.19
N LEU A 157 26.97 5.47 -1.94
CA LEU A 157 25.70 5.62 -1.25
C LEU A 157 25.26 7.08 -1.11
N MET A 158 26.22 8.00 -0.89
CA MET A 158 25.96 9.43 -0.71
C MET A 158 25.25 10.07 -1.91
N PHE A 159 25.51 9.60 -3.13
CA PHE A 159 24.90 10.13 -4.35
C PHE A 159 23.82 9.22 -4.95
N ILE A 160 23.99 7.90 -4.88
CA ILE A 160 23.02 6.94 -5.45
C ILE A 160 21.69 6.98 -4.69
N LEU A 161 21.71 7.07 -3.35
CA LEU A 161 20.48 7.04 -2.55
C LEU A 161 19.60 8.29 -2.77
N PRO A 162 20.13 9.55 -2.71
CA PRO A 162 19.32 10.73 -2.99
C PRO A 162 18.84 10.82 -4.44
N SER A 163 19.67 10.39 -5.41
CA SER A 163 19.27 10.41 -6.82
C SER A 163 18.15 9.40 -7.11
N LEU A 164 18.16 8.23 -6.47
CA LEU A 164 17.07 7.27 -6.52
C LEU A 164 15.78 7.85 -5.93
N LEU A 165 15.85 8.51 -4.77
CA LEU A 165 14.71 9.18 -4.14
C LEU A 165 14.13 10.28 -5.05
N TRP A 166 15.01 11.07 -5.68
CA TRP A 166 14.59 12.15 -6.59
C TRP A 166 13.89 11.60 -7.84
N LEU A 167 14.44 10.55 -8.44
CA LEU A 167 13.87 9.94 -9.65
C LEU A 167 12.50 9.31 -9.36
N ARG A 168 12.34 8.69 -8.19
CA ARG A 168 11.12 7.97 -7.77
C ARG A 168 10.15 8.82 -6.94
N ARG A 169 10.34 10.14 -6.90
CA ARG A 169 9.48 11.07 -6.14
C ARG A 169 8.02 11.10 -6.61
N LYS A 170 7.79 10.78 -7.89
CA LYS A 170 6.47 10.81 -8.54
C LYS A 170 5.76 9.45 -8.51
N GLU A 171 6.42 8.39 -8.04
CA GLU A 171 5.77 7.09 -7.94
C GLU A 171 4.68 7.17 -6.88
N PRO A 172 3.43 6.79 -7.21
CA PRO A 172 2.29 6.80 -6.30
C PRO A 172 2.39 5.64 -5.28
N GLY A 173 3.56 5.41 -4.71
CA GLY A 173 3.75 4.49 -3.61
C GLY A 173 3.57 5.26 -2.32
N ILE A 174 2.40 5.14 -1.68
CA ILE A 174 2.08 5.49 -0.28
C ILE A 174 3.14 6.42 0.36
N THR A 175 3.30 7.64 -0.16
CA THR A 175 4.05 8.67 0.53
C THR A 175 3.21 8.99 1.74
N ARG A 176 3.50 8.31 2.85
CA ARG A 176 2.82 8.54 4.12
C ARG A 176 2.98 10.03 4.38
N PRO A 177 1.90 10.79 4.67
CA PRO A 177 1.94 12.25 4.81
C PRO A 177 2.86 12.74 5.95
N ARG A 178 3.46 11.82 6.72
CA ARG A 178 4.35 12.08 7.84
C ARG A 178 5.84 11.94 7.51
N LEU A 179 6.21 11.47 6.31
CA LEU A 179 7.61 11.33 5.90
C LEU A 179 8.46 12.61 6.14
N PRO A 180 8.04 13.83 5.73
CA PRO A 180 8.88 15.01 5.95
C PRO A 180 9.03 15.34 7.44
N ARG A 181 8.00 15.11 8.25
CA ARG A 181 8.04 15.33 9.69
C ARG A 181 9.01 14.36 10.38
N ASP A 182 8.93 13.08 10.03
CA ASP A 182 9.74 12.04 10.65
C ASP A 182 11.21 12.15 10.20
N VAL A 183 11.46 12.61 8.96
CA VAL A 183 12.80 12.98 8.49
C VAL A 183 13.35 14.18 9.27
N LEU A 184 12.54 15.22 9.50
CA LEU A 184 12.97 16.38 10.28
C LEU A 184 13.34 16.00 11.72
N LEU A 185 12.53 15.15 12.36
CA LEU A 185 12.81 14.62 13.71
C LEU A 185 14.11 13.79 13.73
N SER A 186 14.30 12.92 12.74
CA SER A 186 15.51 12.11 12.61
C SER A 186 16.76 12.96 12.37
N CYS A 187 16.64 13.99 11.53
CA CYS A 187 17.71 14.97 11.31
C CYS A 187 18.07 15.70 12.62
N GLY A 188 17.07 16.18 13.36
CA GLY A 188 17.28 16.80 14.68
C GLY A 188 17.98 15.86 15.68
N ALA A 189 17.61 14.58 15.69
CA ALA A 189 18.25 13.58 16.54
C ALA A 189 19.71 13.33 16.15
N VAL A 190 20.03 13.21 14.85
CA VAL A 190 21.40 13.04 14.36
C VAL A 190 22.25 14.27 14.70
N VAL A 191 21.72 15.48 14.51
CA VAL A 191 22.43 16.73 14.85
C VAL A 191 22.67 16.83 16.37
N ALA A 192 21.69 16.46 17.20
CA ALA A 192 21.88 16.44 18.65
C ALA A 192 22.98 15.45 19.07
N LEU A 193 22.95 14.22 18.53
CA LEU A 193 24.00 13.23 18.78
C LEU A 193 25.37 13.71 18.29
N PHE A 194 25.40 14.41 17.15
CA PHE A 194 26.62 15.00 16.59
C PHE A 194 27.23 16.06 17.51
N LEU A 195 26.40 16.99 18.00
CA LEU A 195 26.84 18.04 18.93
C LEU A 195 27.37 17.44 20.23
N VAL A 196 26.69 16.43 20.78
CA VAL A 196 27.16 15.77 22.00
C VAL A 196 28.51 15.08 21.75
N ALA A 197 28.69 14.38 20.62
CA ALA A 197 29.95 13.69 20.33
C ALA A 197 31.12 14.65 20.10
N GLY A 198 30.86 15.85 19.56
CA GLY A 198 31.87 16.90 19.46
C GLY A 198 32.35 17.45 20.81
N THR A 199 31.58 17.25 21.89
CA THR A 199 31.94 17.70 23.25
C THR A 199 32.57 16.60 24.12
N THR A 200 32.52 15.34 23.69
CA THR A 200 33.02 14.21 24.47
C THR A 200 34.51 13.97 24.20
N HIS A 201 35.34 14.01 25.25
CA HIS A 201 36.77 13.73 25.14
C HIS A 201 37.13 12.24 25.34
N ASP A 202 36.20 11.44 25.86
CA ASP A 202 36.43 10.02 26.11
C ASP A 202 36.24 9.16 24.85
N HIS A 203 37.21 8.28 24.61
CA HIS A 203 37.37 7.54 23.36
C HIS A 203 36.25 6.52 23.12
N LEU A 204 35.89 5.75 24.16
CA LEU A 204 34.81 4.75 24.09
C LEU A 204 33.45 5.41 23.93
N SER A 205 33.21 6.47 24.70
CA SER A 205 31.98 7.26 24.63
C SER A 205 31.77 7.88 23.24
N HIS A 206 32.84 8.39 22.61
CA HIS A 206 32.81 8.91 21.25
C HIS A 206 32.43 7.85 20.20
N GLN A 207 33.03 6.65 20.28
CA GLN A 207 32.70 5.53 19.38
C GLN A 207 31.26 5.03 19.55
N MET A 208 30.79 4.88 20.80
CA MET A 208 29.41 4.48 21.06
C MET A 208 28.42 5.51 20.52
N LEU A 209 28.74 6.80 20.65
CA LEU A 209 27.88 7.88 20.19
C LEU A 209 27.83 7.97 18.66
N MET A 210 28.95 7.74 17.97
CA MET A 210 28.97 7.56 16.52
C MET A 210 28.13 6.36 16.07
N ALA A 211 28.20 5.22 16.78
CA ALA A 211 27.37 4.05 16.46
C ALA A 211 25.87 4.34 16.66
N MET A 212 25.51 5.14 17.68
CA MET A 212 24.13 5.57 17.93
C MET A 212 23.54 6.45 16.82
N MET A 213 24.37 7.08 15.98
CA MET A 213 23.89 7.84 14.81
C MET A 213 23.20 6.97 13.74
N VAL A 214 23.36 5.65 13.81
CA VAL A 214 22.64 4.69 12.96
C VAL A 214 21.20 4.46 13.45
N VAL A 215 20.91 4.68 14.74
CA VAL A 215 19.58 4.41 15.33
C VAL A 215 18.46 5.23 14.67
N PRO A 216 18.61 6.55 14.42
CA PRO A 216 17.60 7.30 13.67
C PRO A 216 17.35 6.75 12.25
N ALA A 217 18.37 6.16 11.60
CA ALA A 217 18.20 5.47 10.32
C ALA A 217 17.38 4.19 10.47
N ILE A 218 17.59 3.41 11.54
CA ILE A 218 16.78 2.22 11.85
C ILE A 218 15.31 2.61 12.06
N VAL A 219 15.04 3.66 12.85
CA VAL A 219 13.66 4.11 13.09
C VAL A 219 13.01 4.55 11.78
N LEU A 220 13.71 5.32 10.94
CA LEU A 220 13.20 5.73 9.64
C LEU A 220 12.91 4.54 8.72
N THR A 221 13.76 3.50 8.71
CA THR A 221 13.50 2.29 7.92
C THR A 221 12.25 1.56 8.37
N LEU A 222 12.03 1.42 9.67
CA LEU A 222 10.84 0.75 10.20
C LEU A 222 9.55 1.52 9.84
N LEU A 223 9.61 2.84 9.83
CA LEU A 223 8.44 3.69 9.57
C LEU A 223 8.15 3.89 8.07
N HIS A 224 9.18 3.93 7.22
CA HIS A 224 9.06 4.35 5.82
C HIS A 224 9.68 3.38 4.80
N GLY A 225 10.15 2.20 5.25
CA GLY A 225 10.78 1.19 4.40
C GLY A 225 12.07 1.70 3.75
N TRP A 226 12.27 1.38 2.47
CA TRP A 226 13.49 1.75 1.73
C TRP A 226 13.72 3.27 1.64
N ARG A 227 12.66 4.09 1.58
CA ARG A 227 12.80 5.56 1.48
C ARG A 227 13.37 6.14 2.77
N GLY A 228 12.94 5.60 3.91
CA GLY A 228 13.53 5.92 5.21
C GLY A 228 14.97 5.45 5.33
N ALA A 229 15.29 4.26 4.77
CA ALA A 229 16.66 3.74 4.71
C ALA A 229 17.59 4.70 3.98
N ALA A 230 17.17 5.13 2.78
CA ALA A 230 17.95 6.00 1.92
C ALA A 230 18.29 7.33 2.61
N VAL A 231 17.29 7.98 3.22
CA VAL A 231 17.51 9.26 3.94
C VAL A 231 18.35 9.04 5.20
N GLY A 232 18.01 8.03 6.01
CA GLY A 232 18.70 7.77 7.27
C GLY A 232 20.17 7.39 7.10
N VAL A 233 20.48 6.54 6.11
CA VAL A 233 21.86 6.15 5.78
C VAL A 233 22.67 7.34 5.30
N VAL A 234 22.09 8.20 4.44
CA VAL A 234 22.78 9.42 3.97
C VAL A 234 23.06 10.37 5.13
N LEU A 235 22.08 10.57 6.03
CA LEU A 235 22.28 11.41 7.23
C LEU A 235 23.40 10.87 8.13
N ALA A 236 23.39 9.57 8.42
CA ALA A 236 24.43 8.95 9.24
C ALA A 236 25.81 9.02 8.56
N ASN A 237 25.87 8.81 7.24
CA ASN A 237 27.10 8.89 6.45
C ASN A 237 27.69 10.30 6.43
N VAL A 238 26.86 11.34 6.31
CA VAL A 238 27.30 12.74 6.41
C VAL A 238 27.81 13.06 7.81
N ALA A 239 27.06 12.68 8.84
CA ALA A 239 27.44 12.98 10.22
C ALA A 239 28.80 12.34 10.59
N ILE A 240 28.98 11.06 10.24
CA ILE A 240 30.24 10.34 10.47
C ILE A 240 31.37 10.90 9.58
N GLY A 241 31.06 11.28 8.33
CA GLY A 241 32.03 11.89 7.41
C GLY A 241 32.59 13.23 7.90
N ILE A 242 31.74 14.08 8.49
CA ILE A 242 32.17 15.38 9.07
C ILE A 242 32.98 15.19 10.36
N MET A 243 32.76 14.11 11.10
CA MET A 243 33.50 13.84 12.35
C MET A 243 34.91 13.27 12.15
N LEU A 244 35.34 12.98 10.93
CA LEU A 244 36.73 12.57 10.67
C LEU A 244 37.68 13.78 10.88
N PRO A 245 38.71 13.66 11.74
CA PRO A 245 39.69 14.74 11.96
C PRO A 245 40.55 15.05 10.72
N ASP A 246 40.92 16.32 10.61
CA ASP A 246 41.84 17.02 9.68
C ASP A 246 42.11 16.46 8.26
N ALA A 247 41.53 17.21 7.31
CA ALA A 247 41.40 16.97 5.88
C ALA A 247 42.63 17.26 5.00
N MET A 248 43.82 17.50 5.56
CA MET A 248 44.94 18.09 4.79
C MET A 248 46.23 17.28 4.75
N THR A 249 46.26 16.05 5.27
CA THR A 249 47.40 15.15 5.10
C THR A 249 47.04 13.95 4.21
N LEU A 250 47.79 13.79 3.12
CA LEU A 250 47.69 12.62 2.24
C LEU A 250 47.95 11.35 3.09
N ALA A 251 47.08 10.34 3.00
CA ALA A 251 47.17 9.08 3.75
C ALA A 251 46.88 9.12 5.28
N ALA A 252 46.16 10.14 5.78
CA ALA A 252 45.68 10.15 7.17
C ALA A 252 44.76 8.95 7.46
N TYR A 253 45.21 8.04 8.32
CA TYR A 253 44.46 6.84 8.68
C TYR A 253 44.06 6.87 10.15
N HIS A 254 42.74 6.93 10.38
CA HIS A 254 42.16 6.74 11.70
C HIS A 254 41.54 5.35 11.80
N ALA A 255 42.18 4.45 12.54
CA ALA A 255 41.71 3.07 12.75
C ALA A 255 40.34 2.99 13.44
N GLU A 256 40.04 3.97 14.27
CA GLU A 256 38.81 4.04 15.06
C GLU A 256 37.61 4.44 14.21
N ALA A 257 37.76 5.48 13.39
CA ALA A 257 36.74 5.90 12.45
C ALA A 257 36.48 4.84 11.37
N PHE A 258 37.52 4.14 10.93
CA PHE A 258 37.39 3.02 10.00
C PHE A 258 36.48 1.90 10.55
N ARG A 259 36.60 1.55 11.85
CA ARG A 259 35.72 0.54 12.48
C ARG A 259 34.25 0.96 12.46
N VAL A 260 33.97 2.22 12.78
CA VAL A 260 32.62 2.80 12.75
C VAL A 260 32.05 2.82 11.33
N GLN A 261 32.87 3.16 10.33
CA GLN A 261 32.46 3.17 8.92
C GLN A 261 32.17 1.77 8.36
N VAL A 262 32.95 0.75 8.75
CA VAL A 262 32.65 -0.65 8.40
C VAL A 262 31.31 -1.07 9.01
N ALA A 263 31.06 -0.72 10.27
CA ALA A 263 29.77 -0.98 10.92
C ALA A 263 28.62 -0.23 10.22
N LEU A 264 28.83 1.02 9.82
CA LEU A 264 27.88 1.81 9.05
C LEU A 264 27.59 1.18 7.68
N ALA A 265 28.62 0.73 6.95
CA ALA A 265 28.45 0.08 5.65
C ALA A 265 27.63 -1.22 5.75
N GLY A 266 27.92 -2.03 6.78
CA GLY A 266 27.14 -3.23 7.09
C GLY A 266 25.68 -2.89 7.45
N ALA A 267 25.49 -1.91 8.34
CA ALA A 267 24.16 -1.44 8.74
C ALA A 267 23.39 -0.88 7.54
N ALA A 268 24.00 -0.03 6.72
CA ALA A 268 23.39 0.55 5.52
C ALA A 268 22.89 -0.54 4.56
N THR A 269 23.71 -1.56 4.32
CA THR A 269 23.33 -2.72 3.50
C THR A 269 22.14 -3.46 4.10
N GLY A 270 22.21 -3.80 5.39
CA GLY A 270 21.14 -4.50 6.09
C GLY A 270 19.83 -3.72 6.12
N LEU A 271 19.89 -2.44 6.49
CA LEU A 271 18.74 -1.53 6.59
C LEU A 271 18.05 -1.34 5.24
N PHE A 272 18.80 -1.25 4.15
CA PHE A 272 18.21 -1.08 2.83
C PHE A 272 17.58 -2.37 2.29
N VAL A 273 18.26 -3.52 2.45
CA VAL A 273 17.69 -4.83 2.07
C VAL A 273 16.43 -5.10 2.89
N PHE A 274 16.48 -4.88 4.20
CA PHE A 274 15.32 -5.00 5.08
C PHE A 274 14.22 -3.98 4.73
N GLY A 275 14.59 -2.72 4.48
CA GLY A 275 13.69 -1.64 4.09
C GLY A 275 12.94 -1.93 2.80
N SER A 276 13.60 -2.51 1.79
CA SER A 276 12.97 -2.92 0.52
C SER A 276 11.95 -4.06 0.72
N ARG A 277 12.28 -5.04 1.58
CA ARG A 277 11.38 -6.14 1.96
C ARG A 277 10.17 -5.62 2.73
N LEU A 278 10.39 -4.67 3.64
CA LEU A 278 9.34 -4.04 4.43
C LEU A 278 8.42 -3.19 3.56
N SER A 279 8.96 -2.43 2.60
CA SER A 279 8.15 -1.68 1.63
C SER A 279 7.24 -2.59 0.81
N MET A 280 7.75 -3.72 0.30
CA MET A 280 6.92 -4.70 -0.41
C MET A 280 5.81 -5.27 0.47
N ALA A 281 6.09 -5.55 1.75
CA ALA A 281 5.09 -6.03 2.70
C ALA A 281 4.00 -4.98 2.96
N PHE A 282 4.38 -3.72 3.15
CA PHE A 282 3.42 -2.62 3.34
C PHE A 282 2.58 -2.35 2.09
N GLU A 283 3.17 -2.42 0.89
CA GLU A 283 2.43 -2.28 -0.37
C GLU A 283 1.44 -3.42 -0.58
N ARG A 284 1.82 -4.67 -0.28
CA ARG A 284 0.90 -5.81 -0.34
C ARG A 284 -0.25 -5.61 0.65
N ALA A 285 0.05 -5.26 1.89
CA ALA A 285 -0.99 -4.99 2.89
C ALA A 285 -1.93 -3.85 2.49
N GLY A 286 -1.38 -2.78 1.87
CA GLY A 286 -2.16 -1.67 1.33
C GLY A 286 -3.07 -2.09 0.18
N ARG A 287 -2.53 -2.84 -0.79
CA ARG A 287 -3.30 -3.40 -1.94
C ARG A 287 -4.43 -4.30 -1.48
N PHE A 288 -4.16 -5.26 -0.60
CA PHE A 288 -5.19 -6.13 -0.04
C PHE A 288 -6.31 -5.36 0.67
N ARG A 289 -5.97 -4.27 1.38
CA ARG A 289 -6.99 -3.44 2.04
C ARG A 289 -7.85 -2.72 1.01
N HIS A 290 -7.25 -2.18 -0.04
CA HIS A 290 -7.96 -1.46 -1.10
C HIS A 290 -8.84 -2.41 -1.93
N GLU A 291 -8.27 -3.50 -2.44
CA GLU A 291 -8.99 -4.55 -3.18
C GLU A 291 -10.17 -5.11 -2.37
N ARG A 292 -9.98 -5.30 -1.05
CA ARG A 292 -11.07 -5.73 -0.17
C ARG A 292 -12.17 -4.67 -0.04
N GLN A 293 -11.82 -3.39 0.03
CA GLN A 293 -12.81 -2.31 0.10
C GLN A 293 -13.60 -2.21 -1.21
N GLU A 294 -12.92 -2.30 -2.36
CA GLU A 294 -13.57 -2.31 -3.68
C GLU A 294 -14.49 -3.52 -3.85
N ALA A 295 -14.04 -4.72 -3.47
CA ALA A 295 -14.87 -5.92 -3.53
C ALA A 295 -16.13 -5.82 -2.64
N LEU A 296 -16.02 -5.22 -1.46
CA LEU A 296 -17.18 -4.98 -0.58
C LEU A 296 -18.14 -3.96 -1.20
N GLN A 297 -17.63 -2.86 -1.77
CA GLN A 297 -18.47 -1.86 -2.45
C GLN A 297 -19.18 -2.45 -3.68
N PHE A 298 -18.48 -3.26 -4.48
CA PHE A 298 -19.06 -3.95 -5.63
C PHE A 298 -20.16 -4.93 -5.20
N ALA A 299 -19.93 -5.71 -4.15
CA ALA A 299 -20.94 -6.63 -3.62
C ALA A 299 -22.19 -5.88 -3.09
N GLN A 300 -22.00 -4.75 -2.38
CA GLN A 300 -23.10 -3.89 -1.94
C GLN A 300 -23.90 -3.31 -3.12
N ALA A 301 -23.21 -2.82 -4.15
CA ALA A 301 -23.84 -2.24 -5.33
C ALA A 301 -24.64 -3.29 -6.12
N SER A 302 -24.06 -4.47 -6.32
CA SER A 302 -24.74 -5.62 -6.97
C SER A 302 -25.99 -6.04 -6.20
N TYR A 303 -25.91 -6.11 -4.86
CA TYR A 303 -27.06 -6.42 -4.01
C TYR A 303 -28.19 -5.38 -4.16
N LEU A 304 -27.86 -4.08 -4.11
CA LEU A 304 -28.86 -3.03 -4.29
C LEU A 304 -29.48 -3.05 -5.68
N GLN A 305 -28.71 -3.39 -6.72
CA GLN A 305 -29.23 -3.55 -8.08
C GLN A 305 -30.21 -4.73 -8.18
N ALA A 306 -29.92 -5.85 -7.50
CA ALA A 306 -30.82 -7.00 -7.42
C ALA A 306 -32.15 -6.62 -6.73
N GLU A 307 -32.10 -5.91 -5.59
CA GLU A 307 -33.31 -5.45 -4.89
C GLU A 307 -34.14 -4.46 -5.74
N ARG A 308 -33.49 -3.53 -6.47
CA ARG A 308 -34.19 -2.64 -7.42
C ARG A 308 -34.90 -3.41 -8.53
N THR A 309 -34.27 -4.47 -9.02
CA THR A 309 -34.83 -5.31 -10.09
C THR A 309 -36.05 -6.08 -9.57
N LEU A 310 -35.99 -6.63 -8.35
CA LEU A 310 -37.12 -7.30 -7.71
C LEU A 310 -38.28 -6.34 -7.47
N ARG A 311 -38.00 -5.13 -6.96
CA ARG A 311 -38.99 -4.06 -6.80
C ARG A 311 -39.70 -3.75 -8.12
N ARG A 312 -38.94 -3.56 -9.20
CA ARG A 312 -39.49 -3.26 -10.53
C ARG A 312 -40.43 -4.37 -11.01
N ARG A 313 -40.02 -5.63 -10.88
CA ARG A 313 -40.86 -6.78 -11.26
C ARG A 313 -42.14 -6.87 -10.44
N VAL A 314 -42.07 -6.58 -9.14
CA VAL A 314 -43.25 -6.57 -8.26
C VAL A 314 -44.24 -5.48 -8.63
N VAL A 315 -43.77 -4.29 -9.01
CA VAL A 315 -44.64 -3.22 -9.53
C VAL A 315 -45.31 -3.65 -10.84
N GLU A 316 -44.55 -4.22 -11.78
CA GLU A 316 -45.07 -4.72 -13.06
C GLU A 316 -46.13 -5.83 -12.85
N TYR A 317 -45.91 -6.76 -11.91
CA TYR A 317 -46.90 -7.78 -11.58
C TYR A 317 -48.16 -7.24 -10.89
N SER A 318 -48.02 -6.20 -10.05
CA SER A 318 -49.17 -5.54 -9.43
C SER A 318 -50.07 -4.91 -10.50
N ASP A 319 -49.49 -4.20 -11.47
CA ASP A 319 -50.22 -3.61 -12.60
C ASP A 319 -50.92 -4.66 -13.46
N LEU A 320 -50.23 -5.77 -13.76
CA LEU A 320 -50.81 -6.91 -14.48
C LEU A 320 -52.01 -7.50 -13.72
N THR A 321 -51.91 -7.60 -12.40
CA THR A 321 -52.98 -8.11 -11.54
C THR A 321 -54.23 -7.22 -11.59
N VAL A 322 -54.04 -5.90 -11.55
CA VAL A 322 -55.13 -4.93 -11.70
C VAL A 322 -55.79 -5.06 -13.07
N HIS A 323 -55.00 -5.20 -14.13
CA HIS A 323 -55.52 -5.37 -15.49
C HIS A 323 -56.32 -6.67 -15.64
N MET A 324 -55.78 -7.79 -15.14
CA MET A 324 -56.46 -9.10 -15.15
C MET A 324 -57.78 -9.05 -14.37
N ASN A 325 -57.79 -8.39 -13.21
CA ASN A 325 -59.00 -8.18 -12.42
C ASN A 325 -60.05 -7.34 -13.17
N LYS A 326 -59.64 -6.36 -13.97
CA LYS A 326 -60.54 -5.55 -14.81
C LYS A 326 -61.17 -6.40 -15.93
N LEU A 327 -60.35 -7.11 -16.71
CA LEU A 327 -60.83 -8.02 -17.76
C LEU A 327 -61.81 -9.06 -17.20
N ARG A 328 -61.51 -9.62 -16.03
CA ARG A 328 -62.40 -10.55 -15.35
C ARG A 328 -63.75 -9.92 -15.00
N LYS A 329 -63.77 -8.69 -14.50
CA LYS A 329 -65.03 -7.98 -14.20
C LYS A 329 -65.88 -7.78 -15.46
N ASP A 330 -65.25 -7.46 -16.59
CA ASP A 330 -65.93 -7.28 -17.88
C ASP A 330 -66.56 -8.61 -18.36
N ILE A 331 -65.83 -9.72 -18.25
CA ILE A 331 -66.35 -11.07 -18.58
C ILE A 331 -67.52 -11.44 -17.66
N VAL A 332 -67.41 -11.20 -16.36
CA VAL A 332 -68.48 -11.48 -15.39
C VAL A 332 -69.72 -10.64 -15.70
N ALA A 333 -69.57 -9.37 -16.09
CA ALA A 333 -70.67 -8.52 -16.50
C ALA A 333 -71.36 -9.04 -17.77
N HIS A 334 -70.58 -9.49 -18.77
CA HIS A 334 -71.10 -10.08 -20.00
C HIS A 334 -71.87 -11.38 -19.77
N LEU A 335 -71.37 -12.26 -18.89
CA LEU A 335 -72.04 -13.50 -18.51
C LEU A 335 -73.36 -13.24 -17.80
N ARG A 336 -73.40 -12.23 -16.90
CA ARG A 336 -74.64 -11.81 -16.24
C ARG A 336 -75.67 -11.24 -17.23
N ALA A 337 -75.23 -10.46 -18.22
CA ALA A 337 -76.11 -9.90 -19.25
C ALA A 337 -76.77 -10.99 -20.13
N ARG A 338 -76.13 -12.16 -20.30
CA ARG A 338 -76.68 -13.31 -21.02
C ARG A 338 -77.49 -14.28 -20.16
N GLY A 339 -77.77 -13.95 -18.90
CA GLY A 339 -78.53 -14.79 -17.97
C GLY A 339 -77.73 -15.97 -17.37
N GLN A 340 -76.43 -16.07 -17.63
CA GLN A 340 -75.57 -17.15 -17.15
C GLN A 340 -75.01 -16.85 -15.74
N HIS A 341 -75.90 -16.71 -14.76
CA HIS A 341 -75.53 -16.29 -13.40
C HIS A 341 -74.65 -17.30 -12.65
N ALA A 342 -74.83 -18.60 -12.89
CA ALA A 342 -74.04 -19.66 -12.26
C ALA A 342 -72.55 -19.59 -12.69
N ALA A 343 -72.29 -19.48 -14.00
CA ALA A 343 -70.93 -19.34 -14.53
C ALA A 343 -70.26 -18.03 -14.08
N ALA A 344 -71.02 -16.93 -14.01
CA ALA A 344 -70.53 -15.65 -13.49
C ALA A 344 -70.12 -15.73 -12.01
N MET A 345 -70.88 -16.47 -11.18
CA MET A 345 -70.58 -16.70 -9.77
C MET A 345 -69.33 -17.57 -9.59
N GLU A 346 -69.20 -18.64 -10.36
CA GLU A 346 -68.01 -19.51 -10.32
C GLU A 346 -66.74 -18.73 -10.74
N MET A 347 -66.82 -17.95 -11.81
CA MET A 347 -65.71 -17.11 -12.28
C MET A 347 -65.31 -16.04 -11.25
N THR A 348 -66.29 -15.51 -10.50
CA THR A 348 -66.01 -14.58 -9.39
C THR A 348 -65.28 -15.31 -8.26
N ARG A 349 -65.75 -16.49 -7.86
CA ARG A 349 -65.15 -17.29 -6.78
C ARG A 349 -63.70 -17.68 -7.09
N SER A 350 -63.46 -18.30 -8.25
CA SER A 350 -62.12 -18.67 -8.70
C SER A 350 -61.22 -17.46 -8.84
N GLY A 351 -61.78 -16.33 -9.28
CA GLY A 351 -61.06 -15.08 -9.39
C GLY A 351 -60.55 -14.51 -8.06
N VAL A 352 -61.35 -14.59 -6.99
CA VAL A 352 -60.92 -14.14 -5.64
C VAL A 352 -59.75 -14.98 -5.15
N ILE A 353 -59.83 -16.31 -5.30
CA ILE A 353 -58.77 -17.24 -4.87
C ILE A 353 -57.48 -16.96 -5.64
N GLN A 354 -57.55 -16.82 -6.97
CA GLN A 354 -56.38 -16.52 -7.80
C GLN A 354 -55.75 -15.17 -7.46
N ALA A 355 -56.56 -14.14 -7.17
CA ALA A 355 -56.05 -12.83 -6.79
C ALA A 355 -55.32 -12.87 -5.44
N GLN A 356 -55.85 -13.62 -4.47
CA GLN A 356 -55.20 -13.81 -3.15
C GLN A 356 -53.86 -14.53 -3.27
N LEU A 357 -53.82 -15.65 -4.02
CA LEU A 357 -52.57 -16.38 -4.26
C LEU A 357 -51.52 -15.49 -4.96
N LEU A 358 -51.94 -14.74 -5.98
CA LEU A 358 -51.02 -13.86 -6.72
C LEU A 358 -50.48 -12.74 -5.82
N ASP A 359 -51.33 -12.15 -4.97
CA ASP A 359 -50.91 -11.12 -4.00
C ASP A 359 -49.91 -11.66 -2.98
N GLU A 360 -50.11 -12.89 -2.50
CA GLU A 360 -49.18 -13.58 -1.61
C GLU A 360 -47.83 -13.86 -2.28
N TYR A 361 -47.83 -14.34 -3.53
CA TYR A 361 -46.62 -14.53 -4.32
C TYR A 361 -45.87 -13.20 -4.57
N VAL A 362 -46.57 -12.13 -4.93
CA VAL A 362 -45.97 -10.81 -5.19
C VAL A 362 -45.34 -10.24 -3.91
N THR A 363 -46.04 -10.37 -2.78
CA THR A 363 -45.55 -9.92 -1.47
C THR A 363 -44.32 -10.70 -1.01
N ALA A 364 -44.23 -11.99 -1.36
CA ALA A 364 -43.05 -12.82 -1.09
C ALA A 364 -41.80 -12.38 -1.87
N LEU A 365 -41.94 -11.89 -3.11
CA LEU A 365 -40.81 -11.43 -3.93
C LEU A 365 -40.14 -10.17 -3.37
N TYR A 366 -40.93 -9.14 -3.07
CA TYR A 366 -40.44 -7.86 -2.54
C TYR A 366 -41.48 -7.22 -1.61
N PRO A 367 -41.12 -6.93 -0.35
CA PRO A 367 -42.05 -6.37 0.62
C PRO A 367 -42.23 -4.85 0.42
N LEU A 368 -43.19 -4.46 -0.42
CA LEU A 368 -43.55 -3.05 -0.66
C LEU A 368 -43.93 -2.29 0.64
N GLY A 369 -44.39 -3.00 1.67
CA GLY A 369 -44.72 -2.45 2.98
C GLY A 369 -43.53 -1.79 3.71
N ILE A 370 -42.29 -2.22 3.43
CA ILE A 370 -41.09 -1.63 4.06
C ILE A 370 -40.87 -0.19 3.60
N GLU A 371 -41.21 0.15 2.36
CA GLU A 371 -41.06 1.51 1.83
C GLU A 371 -42.04 2.51 2.44
N THR A 372 -43.22 2.03 2.84
CA THR A 372 -44.35 2.86 3.29
C THR A 372 -44.47 2.92 4.81
N HIS A 373 -44.37 1.77 5.48
CA HIS A 373 -44.61 1.63 6.93
C HIS A 373 -43.34 1.25 7.70
N GLY A 374 -42.24 0.98 6.99
CA GLY A 374 -40.96 0.58 7.58
C GLY A 374 -40.88 -0.90 7.95
N LEU A 375 -39.67 -1.32 8.29
CA LEU A 375 -39.34 -2.72 8.60
C LEU A 375 -40.18 -3.33 9.74
N PHE A 376 -40.46 -2.55 10.79
CA PHE A 376 -41.10 -3.08 12.00
C PHE A 376 -42.57 -3.45 11.83
N GLU A 377 -43.31 -2.68 11.03
CA GLU A 377 -44.69 -3.01 10.68
C GLU A 377 -44.73 -4.24 9.76
N THR A 378 -43.76 -4.36 8.84
CA THR A 378 -43.66 -5.55 7.98
C THR A 378 -43.41 -6.82 8.79
N PHE A 379 -42.59 -6.77 9.84
CA PHE A 379 -42.39 -7.92 10.75
C PHE A 379 -43.61 -8.29 11.59
N ARG A 380 -44.59 -7.40 11.73
CA ARG A 380 -45.86 -7.67 12.42
C ARG A 380 -46.97 -8.09 11.46
N SER A 381 -46.73 -8.00 10.16
CA SER A 381 -47.73 -8.29 9.14
C SER A 381 -48.06 -9.79 9.09
N VAL A 382 -49.32 -10.08 8.75
CA VAL A 382 -49.79 -11.45 8.50
C VAL A 382 -49.09 -12.07 7.28
N ALA A 383 -48.69 -11.24 6.32
CA ALA A 383 -47.93 -11.70 5.15
C ALA A 383 -46.61 -12.38 5.54
N MET A 384 -45.91 -11.85 6.55
CA MET A 384 -44.67 -12.46 7.06
C MET A 384 -44.93 -13.81 7.74
N SER A 385 -45.99 -13.92 8.55
CA SER A 385 -46.34 -15.19 9.21
C SER A 385 -46.74 -16.26 8.20
N ASN A 386 -47.47 -15.88 7.15
CA ASN A 386 -47.86 -16.80 6.08
C ASN A 386 -46.64 -17.26 5.28
N LEU A 387 -45.73 -16.33 4.95
CA LEU A 387 -44.52 -16.64 4.18
C LEU A 387 -43.62 -17.67 4.88
N CYS A 388 -43.50 -17.59 6.21
CA CYS A 388 -42.68 -18.51 7.00
C CYS A 388 -43.48 -19.66 7.62
N ASP A 389 -44.78 -19.77 7.37
CA ASP A 389 -45.70 -20.73 8.01
C ASP A 389 -45.57 -20.79 9.56
N THR A 390 -45.31 -19.64 10.20
CA THR A 390 -45.04 -19.57 11.65
C THR A 390 -45.56 -18.29 12.32
N GLU A 391 -45.92 -18.39 13.61
CA GLU A 391 -46.37 -17.25 14.39
C GLU A 391 -45.18 -16.42 14.92
N PHE A 392 -45.15 -15.12 14.61
CA PHE A 392 -44.11 -14.21 15.10
C PHE A 392 -44.57 -13.41 16.33
N ARG A 393 -43.80 -13.49 17.42
CA ARG A 393 -43.91 -12.56 18.56
C ARG A 393 -42.79 -11.53 18.49
N CYS A 394 -43.13 -10.27 18.26
CA CYS A 394 -42.16 -9.21 17.99
C CYS A 394 -41.95 -8.27 19.20
N ARG A 395 -40.71 -8.16 19.67
CA ARG A 395 -40.24 -7.14 20.63
C ARG A 395 -39.28 -6.18 19.91
N LEU A 396 -39.82 -5.11 19.36
CA LEU A 396 -39.09 -4.16 18.52
C LEU A 396 -38.84 -2.86 19.30
N ARG A 397 -37.64 -2.31 19.24
CA ARG A 397 -37.24 -1.08 19.92
C ARG A 397 -36.49 -0.12 18.99
N GLY A 398 -36.88 1.15 19.03
CA GLY A 398 -36.31 2.22 18.19
C GLY A 398 -37.16 2.52 16.96
N ASP A 399 -36.66 3.41 16.11
CA ASP A 399 -37.34 3.87 14.91
C ASP A 399 -36.60 3.38 13.66
N PRO A 400 -37.20 2.46 12.87
CA PRO A 400 -36.54 1.86 11.70
C PRO A 400 -36.44 2.84 10.53
N MET A 401 -37.29 3.88 10.47
CA MET A 401 -37.31 4.84 9.35
C MET A 401 -36.08 5.75 9.29
N ARG A 402 -35.27 5.76 10.37
CA ARG A 402 -33.97 6.44 10.40
C ARG A 402 -32.88 5.70 9.63
N LEU A 403 -33.08 4.42 9.36
CA LEU A 403 -32.16 3.57 8.61
C LEU A 403 -32.43 3.68 7.11
N SER A 404 -31.39 3.53 6.29
CA SER A 404 -31.59 3.48 4.84
C SER A 404 -32.51 2.32 4.43
N LEU A 405 -33.25 2.50 3.33
CA LEU A 405 -34.11 1.45 2.78
C LEU A 405 -33.30 0.18 2.46
N GLY A 406 -32.08 0.33 1.93
CA GLY A 406 -31.18 -0.80 1.67
C GLY A 406 -30.87 -1.60 2.93
N LEU A 407 -30.55 -0.93 4.05
CA LEU A 407 -30.26 -1.62 5.31
C LEU A 407 -31.51 -2.27 5.92
N GLN A 408 -32.68 -1.67 5.76
CA GLN A 408 -33.96 -2.28 6.17
C GLN A 408 -34.25 -3.58 5.39
N LEU A 409 -34.04 -3.57 4.07
CA LEU A 409 -34.21 -4.75 3.22
C LEU A 409 -33.20 -5.86 3.54
N VAL A 410 -31.92 -5.50 3.75
CA VAL A 410 -30.90 -6.46 4.20
C VAL A 410 -31.31 -7.10 5.52
N ALA A 411 -31.76 -6.31 6.49
CA ALA A 411 -32.22 -6.83 7.77
C ALA A 411 -33.43 -7.77 7.61
N TYR A 412 -34.40 -7.43 6.75
CA TYR A 412 -35.54 -8.28 6.42
C TYR A 412 -35.10 -9.63 5.83
N ARG A 413 -34.27 -9.62 4.78
CA ARG A 413 -33.74 -10.84 4.14
C ARG A 413 -32.91 -11.69 5.10
N CYS A 414 -32.14 -11.06 5.99
CA CYS A 414 -31.39 -11.77 7.03
C CYS A 414 -32.33 -12.42 8.05
N VAL A 415 -33.46 -11.81 8.42
CA VAL A 415 -34.45 -12.47 9.30
C VAL A 415 -35.04 -13.69 8.62
N LEU A 416 -35.45 -13.58 7.35
CA LEU A 416 -36.00 -14.72 6.59
C LEU A 416 -35.01 -15.87 6.54
N ASN A 417 -33.76 -15.61 6.15
CA ASN A 417 -32.71 -16.64 6.11
C ASN A 417 -32.49 -17.25 7.50
N VAL A 418 -32.46 -16.43 8.56
CA VAL A 418 -32.32 -16.95 9.94
C VAL A 418 -33.47 -17.88 10.33
N VAL A 419 -34.71 -17.56 9.97
CA VAL A 419 -35.87 -18.43 10.24
C VAL A 419 -35.73 -19.76 9.50
N GLU A 420 -35.28 -19.74 8.24
CA GLU A 420 -34.99 -20.97 7.46
C GLU A 420 -33.83 -21.80 8.07
N THR A 421 -32.82 -21.14 8.65
CA THR A 421 -31.68 -21.83 9.30
C THR A 421 -31.99 -22.39 10.70
N LEU A 422 -33.09 -21.94 11.31
CA LEU A 422 -33.50 -22.38 12.64
C LEU A 422 -34.35 -23.65 12.56
N PRO A 423 -34.38 -24.48 13.62
CA PRO A 423 -35.25 -25.65 13.65
C PRO A 423 -36.72 -25.25 13.46
N ALA A 424 -37.49 -26.09 12.76
CA ALA A 424 -38.92 -25.85 12.54
C ALA A 424 -39.64 -25.67 13.89
N ALA A 425 -40.30 -24.52 14.08
CA ALA A 425 -41.01 -24.18 15.29
C ALA A 425 -42.30 -23.43 14.95
N LYS A 426 -43.41 -23.76 15.61
CA LYS A 426 -44.70 -23.08 15.38
C LYS A 426 -44.68 -21.59 15.76
N ARG A 427 -43.74 -21.20 16.65
CA ARG A 427 -43.61 -19.84 17.19
C ARG A 427 -42.17 -19.36 17.17
N HIS A 428 -41.96 -18.13 16.70
CA HIS A 428 -40.67 -17.45 16.70
C HIS A 428 -40.75 -16.13 17.47
N LEU A 429 -39.80 -15.89 18.37
CA LEU A 429 -39.65 -14.62 19.09
C LEU A 429 -38.59 -13.76 18.39
N LEU A 430 -39.03 -12.65 17.80
CA LEU A 430 -38.17 -11.67 17.13
C LEU A 430 -37.89 -10.49 18.05
N LYS A 431 -36.61 -10.25 18.37
CA LYS A 431 -36.16 -9.07 19.11
C LYS A 431 -35.32 -8.19 18.20
N ALA A 432 -35.75 -6.98 17.90
CA ALA A 432 -34.97 -6.04 17.09
C ALA A 432 -34.74 -4.72 17.85
N ARG A 433 -33.53 -4.17 17.74
CA ARG A 433 -33.16 -2.87 18.32
C ARG A 433 -32.37 -2.04 17.32
N VAL A 434 -32.86 -0.84 17.03
CA VAL A 434 -32.11 0.18 16.27
C VAL A 434 -31.12 0.88 17.19
N TRP A 435 -29.91 1.13 16.69
CA TRP A 435 -28.88 1.88 17.41
C TRP A 435 -28.19 2.89 16.49
N ARG A 436 -27.64 3.94 17.10
CA ARG A 436 -26.81 4.95 16.46
C ARG A 436 -25.68 5.32 17.40
N ALA A 437 -24.45 5.23 16.93
CA ALA A 437 -23.26 5.60 17.67
C ALA A 437 -22.31 6.37 16.75
N GLY A 438 -22.14 7.67 17.02
CA GLY A 438 -21.32 8.57 16.20
C GLY A 438 -21.77 8.59 14.74
N ASN A 439 -20.83 8.27 13.84
CA ASN A 439 -21.07 8.23 12.39
C ASN A 439 -21.59 6.87 11.88
N ARG A 440 -22.06 5.99 12.77
CA ARG A 440 -22.62 4.69 12.40
C ARG A 440 -24.02 4.51 12.95
N GLN A 441 -24.88 3.92 12.14
CA GLN A 441 -26.21 3.48 12.53
C GLN A 441 -26.43 2.05 12.10
N GLY A 442 -27.34 1.35 12.76
CA GLY A 442 -27.58 -0.05 12.45
C GLY A 442 -28.73 -0.65 13.23
N ILE A 443 -28.94 -1.94 12.99
CA ILE A 443 -29.97 -2.74 13.65
C ILE A 443 -29.36 -4.03 14.19
N VAL A 444 -29.77 -4.39 15.40
CA VAL A 444 -29.46 -5.69 16.01
C VAL A 444 -30.73 -6.49 16.05
N VAL A 445 -30.70 -7.70 15.51
CA VAL A 445 -31.83 -8.62 15.51
C VAL A 445 -31.42 -9.92 16.18
N CYS A 446 -32.31 -10.46 17.00
CA CYS A 446 -32.17 -11.75 17.63
C CYS A 446 -33.47 -12.52 17.39
N VAL A 447 -33.33 -13.68 16.75
CA VAL A 447 -34.44 -14.60 16.47
C VAL A 447 -34.28 -15.81 17.38
N VAL A 448 -35.35 -16.18 18.07
CA VAL A 448 -35.40 -17.36 18.95
C VAL A 448 -36.57 -18.23 18.50
N ALA A 449 -36.27 -19.50 18.18
CA ALA A 449 -37.28 -20.51 17.86
C ALA A 449 -37.81 -21.14 19.15
N ASP A 450 -39.14 -21.16 19.32
CA ASP A 450 -39.82 -21.82 20.44
C ASP A 450 -40.11 -23.29 20.06
N ALA A 451 -39.04 -24.07 19.89
CA ALA A 451 -39.11 -25.47 19.53
C ALA A 451 -39.11 -26.35 20.79
N SER A 452 -39.92 -27.43 20.78
CA SER A 452 -39.87 -28.43 21.83
C SER A 452 -38.48 -29.10 21.85
N PRO A 453 -37.85 -29.30 23.02
CA PRO A 453 -36.50 -29.85 23.13
C PRO A 453 -36.35 -31.30 22.61
N LEU A 454 -37.45 -31.94 22.20
CA LEU A 454 -37.50 -33.31 21.69
C LEU A 454 -37.18 -33.42 20.18
N ASP A 455 -37.32 -32.35 19.39
CA ASP A 455 -36.96 -32.33 17.97
C ASP A 455 -35.49 -31.91 17.79
N ARG A 456 -34.57 -32.84 18.07
CA ARG A 456 -33.15 -32.68 17.72
C ARG A 456 -32.94 -33.06 16.26
N GLN A 457 -33.10 -32.10 15.35
CA GLN A 457 -32.53 -32.24 14.00
C GLN A 457 -31.04 -31.86 13.94
N ARG A 458 -30.35 -32.57 13.03
CA ARG A 458 -28.90 -32.74 12.86
C ARG A 458 -28.17 -31.52 12.25
N PRO A 459 -26.81 -31.51 12.21
CA PRO A 459 -25.95 -30.33 12.02
C PRO A 459 -25.86 -29.83 10.57
N MET A 460 -26.98 -29.40 9.97
CA MET A 460 -26.99 -28.66 8.68
C MET A 460 -26.72 -27.15 8.86
N ALA A 461 -26.64 -26.69 10.12
CA ALA A 461 -26.59 -25.28 10.49
C ALA A 461 -25.27 -24.54 10.15
N ARG A 462 -24.14 -25.24 10.00
CA ARG A 462 -22.84 -24.56 9.78
C ARG A 462 -22.74 -23.90 8.41
N ASP A 463 -23.35 -24.49 7.39
CA ASP A 463 -23.27 -23.94 6.04
C ASP A 463 -24.16 -22.71 5.85
N ALA A 464 -25.38 -22.78 6.37
CA ALA A 464 -26.29 -21.64 6.35
C ALA A 464 -25.79 -20.47 7.25
N ASP A 465 -25.09 -20.78 8.34
CA ASP A 465 -24.43 -19.77 9.19
C ASP A 465 -23.29 -19.04 8.45
N TRP A 466 -22.52 -19.73 7.58
CA TRP A 466 -21.46 -19.07 6.79
C TRP A 466 -22.06 -18.16 5.73
N GLU A 467 -23.15 -18.56 5.08
CA GLU A 467 -23.80 -17.76 4.04
C GLU A 467 -24.36 -16.47 4.64
N LEU A 468 -25.04 -16.58 5.79
CA LEU A 468 -25.51 -15.44 6.55
C LEU A 468 -24.34 -14.54 6.99
N ALA A 469 -23.26 -15.13 7.51
CA ALA A 469 -22.07 -14.37 7.90
C ALA A 469 -21.44 -13.62 6.72
N ALA A 470 -21.38 -14.25 5.54
CA ALA A 470 -20.84 -13.66 4.32
C ALA A 470 -21.68 -12.46 3.88
N ARG A 471 -23.01 -12.62 3.81
CA ARG A 471 -23.95 -11.53 3.48
C ARG A 471 -23.85 -10.38 4.48
N LEU A 472 -23.79 -10.66 5.79
CA LEU A 472 -23.67 -9.63 6.82
C LEU A 472 -22.34 -8.88 6.74
N LYS A 473 -21.23 -9.58 6.44
CA LYS A 473 -19.89 -8.99 6.32
C LYS A 473 -19.81 -7.95 5.19
N VAL A 474 -20.56 -8.14 4.11
CA VAL A 474 -20.71 -7.15 3.03
C VAL A 474 -21.28 -5.83 3.58
N HIS A 475 -22.22 -5.90 4.52
CA HIS A 475 -22.87 -4.73 5.15
C HIS A 475 -22.29 -4.39 6.54
N GLY A 476 -21.00 -4.65 6.77
CA GLY A 476 -20.31 -4.31 8.01
C GLY A 476 -20.87 -4.99 9.27
N GLY A 477 -21.63 -6.07 9.08
CA GLY A 477 -22.34 -6.81 10.10
C GLY A 477 -21.63 -8.07 10.58
N THR A 478 -22.15 -8.65 11.65
CA THR A 478 -21.65 -9.90 12.25
C THR A 478 -22.83 -10.74 12.74
N CYS A 479 -22.75 -12.07 12.61
CA CYS A 479 -23.66 -13.00 13.27
C CYS A 479 -22.99 -13.70 14.45
N ARG A 480 -23.80 -14.11 15.42
CA ARG A 480 -23.41 -14.98 16.53
C ARG A 480 -24.58 -15.87 16.89
N ARG A 481 -24.41 -17.18 16.71
CA ARG A 481 -25.33 -18.20 17.24
C ARG A 481 -25.02 -18.40 18.72
N ARG A 482 -26.00 -18.19 19.59
CA ARG A 482 -25.82 -18.35 21.05
C ARG A 482 -26.23 -19.75 21.50
N HIS A 483 -27.34 -20.27 20.98
CA HIS A 483 -27.87 -21.62 21.27
C HIS A 483 -28.36 -22.24 19.96
N ALA A 484 -28.63 -23.56 19.96
CA ALA A 484 -29.20 -24.25 18.79
C ALA A 484 -30.47 -23.55 18.25
N TYR A 485 -31.27 -22.97 19.15
CA TYR A 485 -32.53 -22.29 18.87
C TYR A 485 -32.45 -20.75 18.86
N SER A 486 -31.26 -20.15 18.97
CA SER A 486 -31.13 -18.68 18.95
C SER A 486 -29.93 -18.15 18.16
N LEU A 487 -30.23 -17.23 17.25
CA LEU A 487 -29.25 -16.57 16.41
C LEU A 487 -29.43 -15.06 16.49
N SER A 488 -28.33 -14.36 16.77
CA SER A 488 -28.27 -12.90 16.81
C SER A 488 -27.37 -12.38 15.70
N PHE A 489 -27.81 -11.33 15.01
CA PHE A 489 -26.99 -10.65 14.00
C PHE A 489 -27.12 -9.13 14.11
N LEU A 490 -26.10 -8.45 13.60
CA LEU A 490 -26.02 -7.00 13.54
C LEU A 490 -25.70 -6.59 12.11
N VAL A 491 -26.37 -5.54 11.63
CA VAL A 491 -26.09 -4.87 10.36
C VAL A 491 -25.83 -3.40 10.65
N SER A 492 -24.86 -2.78 9.95
CA SER A 492 -24.52 -1.37 10.16
C SER A 492 -24.19 -0.64 8.87
N GLU A 493 -24.40 0.67 8.87
CA GLU A 493 -24.04 1.57 7.78
C GLU A 493 -23.39 2.85 8.33
N SER A 494 -22.63 3.55 7.46
CA SER A 494 -22.16 4.91 7.71
C SER A 494 -23.32 5.90 7.58
N VAL A 495 -23.42 6.82 8.54
CA VAL A 495 -24.44 7.89 8.51
C VAL A 495 -24.10 8.86 7.36
N GLY A 496 -25.03 9.07 6.43
CA GLY A 496 -24.89 10.00 5.29
C GLY A 496 -24.47 9.37 3.96
N GLU A 497 -23.76 8.24 3.96
CA GLU A 497 -23.49 7.41 2.77
C GLU A 497 -24.56 6.31 2.57
N GLY A 498 -25.70 6.44 3.29
CA GLY A 498 -26.70 5.39 3.43
C GLY A 498 -26.98 4.69 2.10
N LEU A 499 -27.18 3.37 2.15
CA LEU A 499 -27.44 2.51 0.99
C LEU A 499 -28.68 3.00 0.23
N SER A 500 -28.49 4.04 -0.59
CA SER A 500 -29.59 4.83 -1.11
C SER A 500 -30.09 4.15 -2.36
N LEU A 501 -31.24 3.51 -2.25
CA LEU A 501 -31.98 3.02 -3.40
C LEU A 501 -32.57 4.15 -4.26
N ARG A 502 -32.55 5.40 -3.77
CA ARG A 502 -32.99 6.60 -4.49
C ARG A 502 -31.89 7.15 -5.41
N ARG A 503 -31.94 6.74 -6.67
CA ARG A 503 -32.01 7.65 -7.81
C ARG A 503 -32.95 7.06 -8.84
#